data_AF-A0A137RHK0-F1
#
_entry.id   AF-A0A137RHK0-F1
#
_cell.length_a   1.000
_cell.length_b   1.000
_cell.length_c   1.000
_cell.angle_alpha   90.00
_cell.angle_beta   90.00
_cell.angle_gamma   90.00
#
_symmetry.space_group_name_H-M   'P 1'
#
loop_
_entity.id
_entity.type
_entity.pdbx_description
1 polymer ?
#
loop_
_entity_poly.entity_id
_entity_poly.type
_entity_poly.pdbx_seq_one_letter_code
_entity_poly.pdbx_strand_id
1 'polypeptide(L)'
;MSTVQRNMSLTGEPPKTINTQQKLASAIGLIGLAVLFLALFNINFPNKTLWLTASLIAIGGGTVWFSIAAYGNKHEGIKNDGVYFKSLTSKGFWAWVLGITLTLYYVVLYWFPQYLGLVQDGENKGLVALFDPLSKFLNGGPASQWFVYGTLYTVAILAFGIKFILKYRHNKYEKLRTYSVMFFQLGFAFLIPELMQRLNSDSFSLPYYDLKNIWPLNYYNFEQYRVDQFISAGDIGLALLIFGIASIFIITPILTYKYGKRWYCSWVCGCGGLAETAGDPFRHLSDKRQIAWKVERWVIHSVLVFVVLMTTAVVHSYLGDDSSKYWLTKVVFLISVAVILTAVFAGTFIFKREELQKDARYGAIGYFVIIISLIGFHYFSGKTLFLFEAETLRQSYGFLIGAVFSGVIGVGFYPIFGSRVWCRFGCPMAAILGFQQRLFSRFRITTNGGQCISCGNCSTYCEMGIDVRAYAQKGENIVRSSCVGCGICSAVCPRGVLKLENGPLEKRIDSNEILLGNDVDLMKYVNN
;
A
#
# COMPACT_ATOMS: atom_id res chain seq x y z
N MET A 1 30.89 -21.59 14.50
CA MET A 1 30.22 -20.54 15.30
C MET A 1 31.31 -19.71 15.97
N SER A 2 31.67 -18.52 15.48
CA SER A 2 32.85 -17.77 15.96
C SER A 2 32.55 -16.48 16.73
N THR A 3 31.29 -16.17 17.02
CA THR A 3 30.93 -14.94 17.74
C THR A 3 30.01 -15.25 18.93
N VAL A 4 30.53 -15.05 20.13
CA VAL A 4 29.79 -15.16 21.39
C VAL A 4 28.83 -13.96 21.50
N GLN A 5 27.52 -14.20 21.40
CA GLN A 5 26.53 -13.17 21.73
C GLN A 5 26.51 -12.95 23.25
N ARG A 6 27.07 -11.82 23.71
CA ARG A 6 27.16 -11.47 25.14
C ARG A 6 25.79 -11.21 25.82
N ASN A 7 24.71 -11.10 25.05
CA ASN A 7 23.37 -10.93 25.60
C ASN A 7 22.34 -11.71 24.75
N MET A 8 21.71 -12.70 25.37
CA MET A 8 20.61 -13.50 24.80
C MET A 8 19.24 -13.12 25.39
N SER A 9 19.20 -12.13 26.28
CA SER A 9 17.96 -11.70 26.92
C SER A 9 17.04 -11.00 25.91
N LEU A 10 15.76 -11.37 25.93
CA LEU A 10 14.67 -10.64 25.27
C LEU A 10 14.50 -9.22 25.84
N THR A 11 14.99 -8.96 27.06
CA THR A 11 15.01 -7.66 27.74
C THR A 11 16.35 -6.94 27.63
N GLY A 12 17.33 -7.51 26.91
CA GLY A 12 18.62 -6.87 26.73
C GLY A 12 18.48 -5.50 26.08
N GLU A 13 19.02 -4.46 26.72
CA GLU A 13 19.06 -3.13 26.11
C GLU A 13 19.75 -3.23 24.74
N PRO A 14 19.21 -2.58 23.70
CA PRO A 14 19.91 -2.53 22.43
C PRO A 14 21.30 -1.93 22.64
N PRO A 15 22.31 -2.36 21.85
CA PRO A 15 23.64 -1.81 21.97
C PRO A 15 23.58 -0.29 21.89
N LYS A 16 24.13 0.38 22.92
CA LYS A 16 24.11 1.84 23.05
C LYS A 16 24.78 2.55 21.86
N THR A 17 25.65 1.84 21.13
CA THR A 17 26.39 2.36 19.98
C THR A 17 26.38 1.39 18.81
N ILE A 18 26.34 1.94 17.59
CA ILE A 18 26.54 1.19 16.34
C ILE A 18 28.02 0.86 16.14
N ASN A 19 28.30 -0.25 15.45
CA ASN A 19 29.69 -0.69 15.20
C ASN A 19 30.38 0.17 14.12
N THR A 20 31.70 0.02 13.97
CA THR A 20 32.50 0.83 13.01
C THR A 20 32.03 0.69 11.57
N GLN A 21 31.67 -0.53 11.13
CA GLN A 21 31.15 -0.76 9.77
C GLN A 21 29.82 -0.03 9.55
N GLN A 22 28.91 -0.08 10.53
CA GLN A 22 27.64 0.66 10.50
C GLN A 22 27.89 2.17 10.44
N LYS A 23 28.85 2.71 11.20
CA LYS A 23 29.21 4.14 11.15
C LYS A 23 29.71 4.56 9.77
N LEU A 24 30.64 3.80 9.18
CA LEU A 24 31.18 4.07 7.85
C LEU A 24 30.09 3.97 6.78
N ALA A 25 29.26 2.93 6.83
CA ALA A 25 28.15 2.74 5.90
C ALA A 25 27.12 3.88 5.99
N SER A 26 26.79 4.33 7.22
CA SER A 26 25.93 5.51 7.43
C SER A 26 26.57 6.79 6.90
N ALA A 27 27.87 7.00 7.12
CA ALA A 27 28.58 8.17 6.60
C ALA A 27 28.54 8.24 5.07
N ILE A 28 28.79 7.12 4.38
CA ILE A 28 28.72 7.03 2.92
C ILE A 28 27.30 7.34 2.43
N GLY A 29 26.28 6.73 3.04
CA GLY A 29 24.89 7.01 2.70
C GLY A 29 24.51 8.48 2.90
N LEU A 30 24.99 9.10 3.99
CA LEU A 30 24.77 10.51 4.29
C LEU A 30 25.50 11.44 3.32
N ILE A 31 26.70 11.08 2.84
CA ILE A 31 27.40 11.84 1.77
C ILE A 31 26.56 11.81 0.49
N GLY A 32 26.04 10.65 0.11
CA GLY A 32 25.14 10.55 -1.05
C GLY A 32 23.89 11.41 -0.90
N LEU A 33 23.26 11.38 0.28
CA LEU A 33 22.09 12.21 0.58
C LEU A 33 22.45 13.71 0.59
N ALA A 34 23.63 14.08 1.07
CA ALA A 34 24.11 15.45 1.07
C ALA A 34 24.23 16.01 -0.35
N VAL A 35 24.67 15.21 -1.33
CA VAL A 35 24.68 15.62 -2.74
C VAL A 35 23.26 15.99 -3.23
N LEU A 36 22.25 15.17 -2.92
CA LEU A 36 20.85 15.47 -3.28
C LEU A 36 20.33 16.71 -2.56
N PHE A 37 20.70 16.87 -1.29
CA PHE A 37 20.31 18.03 -0.50
C PHE A 37 20.95 19.33 -1.03
N LEU A 38 22.23 19.30 -1.38
CA LEU A 38 22.93 20.43 -1.99
C LEU A 38 22.34 20.79 -3.36
N ALA A 39 21.84 19.82 -4.13
CA ALA A 39 21.12 20.07 -5.37
C ALA A 39 19.83 20.87 -5.16
N LEU A 40 19.15 20.76 -4.01
CA LEU A 40 17.98 21.60 -3.69
C LEU A 40 18.33 23.10 -3.60
N PHE A 41 19.58 23.44 -3.26
CA PHE A 41 20.06 24.82 -3.19
C PHE A 41 20.66 25.32 -4.51
N ASN A 42 20.38 24.64 -5.64
CA ASN A 42 20.88 24.99 -6.97
C ASN A 42 22.42 25.05 -7.07
N ILE A 43 23.13 24.25 -6.26
CA ILE A 43 24.58 24.10 -6.40
C ILE A 43 24.88 23.42 -7.73
N ASN A 44 25.79 24.02 -8.51
CA ASN A 44 26.15 23.51 -9.82
C ASN A 44 27.10 22.30 -9.69
N PHE A 45 26.67 21.16 -10.23
CA PHE A 45 27.45 19.94 -10.25
C PHE A 45 28.08 19.72 -11.63
N PRO A 46 29.42 19.78 -11.76
CA PRO A 46 30.08 19.45 -13.01
C PRO A 46 29.87 17.96 -13.32
N ASN A 47 29.39 17.63 -14.53
CA ASN A 47 29.00 16.27 -14.92
C ASN A 47 27.91 15.66 -14.00
N LYS A 48 26.66 16.12 -14.21
CA LYS A 48 25.47 15.69 -13.47
C LYS A 48 25.30 14.16 -13.42
N THR A 49 25.63 13.45 -14.50
CA THR A 49 25.55 11.98 -14.59
C THR A 49 26.43 11.30 -13.54
N LEU A 50 27.67 11.76 -13.39
CA LEU A 50 28.61 11.20 -12.42
C LEU A 50 28.12 11.43 -10.98
N TRP A 51 27.74 12.67 -10.65
CA TRP A 51 27.27 13.01 -9.30
C TRP A 51 25.98 12.30 -8.92
N LEU A 52 25.01 12.21 -9.83
CA LEU A 52 23.80 11.46 -9.59
C LEU A 52 24.12 9.98 -9.34
N THR A 53 24.93 9.36 -10.20
CA THR A 53 25.27 7.94 -10.10
C THR A 53 26.02 7.66 -8.80
N ALA A 54 27.01 8.48 -8.45
CA ALA A 54 27.75 8.38 -7.20
C ALA A 54 26.83 8.54 -5.98
N SER A 55 25.90 9.50 -6.02
CA SER A 55 24.93 9.73 -4.94
C SER A 55 24.00 8.53 -4.74
N LEU A 56 23.40 8.01 -5.82
CA LEU A 56 22.49 6.86 -5.75
C LEU A 56 23.21 5.58 -5.29
N ILE A 57 24.43 5.34 -5.78
CA ILE A 57 25.27 4.22 -5.34
C ILE A 57 25.66 4.38 -3.86
N ALA A 58 26.02 5.58 -3.42
CA ALA A 58 26.37 5.83 -2.02
C ALA A 58 25.17 5.59 -1.08
N ILE A 59 23.97 6.06 -1.45
CA ILE A 59 22.73 5.85 -0.69
C ILE A 59 22.36 4.35 -0.65
N GLY A 60 22.28 3.71 -1.82
CA GLY A 60 21.89 2.30 -1.94
C GLY A 60 22.94 1.37 -1.32
N GLY A 61 24.20 1.52 -1.72
CA GLY A 61 25.34 0.75 -1.22
C GLY A 61 25.59 0.94 0.27
N GLY A 62 25.52 2.18 0.77
CA GLY A 62 25.61 2.48 2.20
C GLY A 62 24.50 1.79 3.01
N THR A 63 23.26 1.82 2.51
CA THR A 63 22.12 1.13 3.15
C THR A 63 22.30 -0.38 3.16
N VAL A 64 22.76 -0.97 2.05
CA VAL A 64 23.03 -2.41 1.94
C VAL A 64 24.19 -2.82 2.86
N TRP A 65 25.29 -2.07 2.86
CA TRP A 65 26.43 -2.33 3.73
C TRP A 65 26.04 -2.24 5.21
N PHE A 66 25.30 -1.20 5.60
CA PHE A 66 24.77 -1.08 6.97
C PHE A 66 23.94 -2.30 7.34
N SER A 67 23.12 -2.79 6.42
CA SER A 67 22.24 -3.95 6.64
C SER A 67 23.03 -5.25 6.79
N ILE A 68 24.07 -5.46 5.99
CA ILE A 68 25.00 -6.60 6.13
C ILE A 68 25.69 -6.53 7.50
N ALA A 69 26.21 -5.37 7.89
CA ALA A 69 26.85 -5.19 9.19
C ALA A 69 25.88 -5.36 10.38
N ALA A 70 24.59 -5.07 10.18
CA ALA A 70 23.56 -5.20 11.21
C ALA A 70 23.02 -6.62 11.40
N TYR A 71 22.92 -7.41 10.32
CA TYR A 71 22.23 -8.70 10.33
C TYR A 71 23.12 -9.89 9.94
N GLY A 72 24.22 -9.69 9.23
CA GLY A 72 25.07 -10.75 8.70
C GLY A 72 25.54 -11.74 9.77
N ASN A 73 26.04 -11.21 10.89
CA ASN A 73 26.58 -12.02 11.99
C ASN A 73 25.56 -12.34 13.10
N LYS A 74 24.27 -12.00 12.94
CA LYS A 74 23.24 -12.36 13.92
C LYS A 74 22.76 -13.79 13.66
N HIS A 75 22.42 -14.53 14.72
CA HIS A 75 21.72 -15.82 14.57
C HIS A 75 20.39 -15.63 13.84
N GLU A 76 20.04 -16.67 13.10
CA GLU A 76 18.76 -16.76 12.41
C GLU A 76 17.59 -16.81 13.40
N GLY A 77 16.42 -16.38 12.94
CA GLY A 77 15.23 -16.23 13.77
C GLY A 77 14.84 -14.77 13.98
N ILE A 78 13.67 -14.58 14.60
CA ILE A 78 13.09 -13.26 14.78
C ILE A 78 13.47 -12.72 16.15
N LYS A 79 14.21 -11.62 16.14
CA LYS A 79 14.71 -10.95 17.34
C LYS A 79 14.05 -9.58 17.49
N ASN A 80 13.87 -9.20 18.75
CA ASN A 80 13.52 -7.84 19.10
C ASN A 80 14.78 -6.98 18.96
N ASP A 81 14.96 -6.30 17.83
CA ASP A 81 16.11 -5.41 17.55
C ASP A 81 16.08 -4.09 18.36
N GLY A 82 15.42 -4.10 19.54
CA GLY A 82 15.27 -2.96 20.44
C GLY A 82 14.48 -1.80 19.83
N VAL A 83 13.49 -2.09 18.97
CA VAL A 83 12.75 -1.05 18.22
C VAL A 83 11.97 -0.09 19.13
N TYR A 84 11.63 -0.53 20.34
CA TYR A 84 10.94 0.29 21.35
C TYR A 84 11.85 1.28 22.09
N PHE A 85 13.16 1.11 22.03
CA PHE A 85 14.12 1.93 22.80
C PHE A 85 14.85 2.96 21.93
N LYS A 86 14.73 2.88 20.59
CA LYS A 86 15.41 3.78 19.68
C LYS A 86 14.55 5.01 19.40
N SER A 87 15.08 6.20 19.68
CA SER A 87 14.41 7.49 19.43
C SER A 87 13.79 7.61 18.02
N LEU A 88 14.44 7.05 16.99
CA LEU A 88 13.94 7.04 15.61
C LEU A 88 12.67 6.20 15.42
N THR A 89 12.53 5.08 16.13
CA THR A 89 11.46 4.09 15.90
C THR A 89 10.41 4.06 17.00
N SER A 90 10.62 4.76 18.12
CA SER A 90 9.77 4.74 19.31
C SER A 90 9.07 6.08 19.59
N LYS A 91 8.69 6.83 18.54
CA LYS A 91 8.08 8.19 18.66
C LYS A 91 8.94 9.21 19.41
N GLY A 92 10.26 9.02 19.45
CA GLY A 92 11.20 9.98 20.04
C GLY A 92 11.45 11.18 19.13
N PHE A 93 12.35 12.07 19.53
CA PHE A 93 12.71 13.29 18.78
C PHE A 93 13.03 13.01 17.31
N TRP A 94 13.90 12.02 17.03
CA TRP A 94 14.29 11.69 15.66
C TRP A 94 13.15 11.08 14.82
N ALA A 95 12.18 10.42 15.46
CA ALA A 95 10.98 9.96 14.78
C ALA A 95 10.14 11.14 14.28
N TRP A 96 9.96 12.17 15.11
CA TRP A 96 9.23 13.39 14.73
C TRP A 96 9.96 14.19 13.66
N VAL A 97 11.28 14.37 13.80
CA VAL A 97 12.08 15.03 12.75
C VAL A 97 11.91 14.31 11.42
N LEU A 98 12.07 12.98 11.38
CA LEU A 98 11.88 12.20 10.16
C LEU A 98 10.45 12.35 9.61
N GLY A 99 9.43 12.26 10.46
CA GLY A 99 8.03 12.37 10.05
C GLY A 99 7.69 13.75 9.46
N ILE A 100 8.18 14.83 10.08
CA ILE A 100 8.02 16.20 9.59
C ILE A 100 8.77 16.38 8.27
N THR A 101 10.02 15.92 8.17
CA THR A 101 10.80 16.01 6.92
C THR A 101 10.13 15.28 5.76
N LEU A 102 9.64 14.05 5.99
CA LEU A 102 8.91 13.30 4.97
C LEU A 102 7.60 14.01 4.59
N THR A 103 6.87 14.52 5.58
CA THR A 103 5.63 15.29 5.35
C THR A 103 5.91 16.51 4.48
N LEU A 104 6.92 17.32 4.84
CA LEU A 104 7.31 18.50 4.08
C LEU A 104 7.77 18.16 2.67
N TYR A 105 8.52 17.06 2.50
CA TYR A 105 8.91 16.58 1.18
C TYR A 105 7.68 16.29 0.30
N TYR A 106 6.66 15.59 0.82
CA TYR A 106 5.43 15.35 0.06
C TYR A 106 4.64 16.63 -0.19
N VAL A 107 4.64 17.59 0.75
CA VAL A 107 4.02 18.90 0.51
C VAL A 107 4.69 19.62 -0.67
N VAL A 108 6.02 19.65 -0.68
CA VAL A 108 6.76 20.26 -1.78
C VAL A 108 6.54 19.49 -3.09
N LEU A 109 6.55 18.15 -3.06
CA LEU A 109 6.37 17.30 -4.23
C LEU A 109 5.04 17.56 -4.96
N TYR A 110 3.93 17.67 -4.21
CA TYR A 110 2.60 17.80 -4.79
C TYR A 110 2.22 19.25 -5.14
N TRP A 111 2.54 20.22 -4.28
CA TRP A 111 2.04 21.60 -4.42
C TRP A 111 3.10 22.61 -4.84
N PHE A 112 4.38 22.32 -4.60
CA PHE A 112 5.45 23.27 -4.88
C PHE A 112 6.65 22.62 -5.60
N PRO A 113 6.43 21.90 -6.72
CA PRO A 113 7.50 21.19 -7.43
C PRO A 113 8.60 22.13 -7.95
N GLN A 114 8.32 23.42 -8.10
CA GLN A 114 9.31 24.45 -8.43
C GLN A 114 10.45 24.53 -7.40
N TYR A 115 10.21 24.23 -6.11
CA TYR A 115 11.28 24.19 -5.11
C TYR A 115 12.16 22.93 -5.21
N LEU A 116 11.70 21.89 -5.93
CA LEU A 116 12.56 20.78 -6.33
C LEU A 116 13.36 21.12 -7.60
N GLY A 117 13.01 22.21 -8.28
CA GLY A 117 13.65 22.70 -9.49
C GLY A 117 12.95 22.33 -10.79
N LEU A 118 11.68 21.93 -10.74
CA LEU A 118 10.86 21.77 -11.95
C LEU A 118 10.59 23.15 -12.59
N VAL A 119 10.85 23.28 -13.89
CA VAL A 119 10.55 24.49 -14.68
C VAL A 119 9.65 24.07 -15.84
N GLN A 120 8.47 24.70 -15.97
CA GLN A 120 7.47 24.29 -16.98
C GLN A 120 7.91 24.64 -18.42
N ASP A 121 8.49 25.82 -18.62
CA ASP A 121 8.86 26.35 -19.95
C ASP A 121 10.36 26.66 -20.03
N GLY A 122 11.21 25.71 -19.62
CA GLY A 122 12.65 25.90 -19.66
C GLY A 122 13.44 24.72 -19.14
N GLU A 123 14.75 24.92 -18.99
CA GLU A 123 15.61 23.90 -18.39
C GLU A 123 15.34 23.77 -16.89
N ASN A 124 15.23 22.51 -16.44
CA ASN A 124 15.12 22.19 -15.04
C ASN A 124 16.32 22.76 -14.25
N LYS A 125 16.07 23.07 -12.99
CA LYS A 125 17.07 23.52 -12.01
C LYS A 125 17.17 22.55 -10.84
N GLY A 126 18.12 22.81 -9.96
CA GLY A 126 18.27 22.11 -8.69
C GLY A 126 18.25 20.59 -8.75
N LEU A 127 17.41 19.97 -7.91
CA LEU A 127 17.33 18.52 -7.77
C LEU A 127 16.76 17.85 -9.03
N VAL A 128 15.71 18.41 -9.64
CA VAL A 128 15.14 17.83 -10.87
C VAL A 128 16.18 17.82 -12.00
N ALA A 129 16.95 18.91 -12.14
CA ALA A 129 18.00 19.00 -13.15
C ALA A 129 19.10 17.94 -12.99
N LEU A 130 19.40 17.54 -11.75
CA LEU A 130 20.39 16.49 -11.47
C LEU A 130 19.94 15.13 -12.04
N PHE A 131 18.62 14.90 -12.14
CA PHE A 131 18.03 13.67 -12.68
C PHE A 131 17.79 13.70 -14.19
N ASP A 132 17.90 14.85 -14.86
CA ASP A 132 17.70 14.97 -16.31
C ASP A 132 18.51 13.95 -17.13
N PRO A 133 19.81 13.69 -16.86
CA PRO A 133 20.58 12.73 -17.67
C PRO A 133 20.02 11.31 -17.59
N LEU A 134 19.55 10.89 -16.40
CA LEU A 134 18.96 9.57 -16.21
C LEU A 134 17.57 9.48 -16.85
N SER A 135 16.76 10.54 -16.74
CA SER A 135 15.47 10.62 -17.42
C SER A 135 15.63 10.53 -18.93
N LYS A 136 16.47 11.39 -19.52
CA LYS A 136 16.74 11.40 -20.96
C LYS A 136 17.25 10.04 -21.46
N PHE A 137 18.03 9.34 -20.63
CA PHE A 137 18.49 7.98 -20.96
C PHE A 137 17.36 6.95 -20.97
N LEU A 138 16.41 7.01 -20.02
CA LEU A 138 15.33 6.03 -19.89
C LEU A 138 14.12 6.35 -20.78
N ASN A 139 13.57 7.56 -20.66
CA ASN A 139 12.30 7.98 -21.27
C ASN A 139 12.45 8.94 -22.45
N GLY A 140 13.66 9.42 -22.75
CA GLY A 140 13.95 10.34 -23.86
C GLY A 140 13.66 11.82 -23.59
N GLY A 141 13.06 12.16 -22.45
CA GLY A 141 12.67 13.53 -22.08
C GLY A 141 13.36 14.07 -20.81
N PRO A 142 13.20 15.36 -20.50
CA PRO A 142 13.66 15.95 -19.23
C PRO A 142 12.96 15.30 -18.03
N ALA A 143 13.61 15.33 -16.86
CA ALA A 143 13.06 14.73 -15.66
C ALA A 143 11.84 15.53 -15.16
N SER A 144 10.85 14.81 -14.64
CA SER A 144 9.76 15.39 -13.85
C SER A 144 10.00 15.17 -12.36
N GLN A 145 9.26 15.88 -11.51
CA GLN A 145 9.21 15.61 -10.07
C GLN A 145 8.79 14.17 -9.76
N TRP A 146 7.93 13.58 -10.60
CA TRP A 146 7.49 12.18 -10.47
C TRP A 146 8.58 11.19 -10.85
N PHE A 147 9.43 11.53 -11.83
CA PHE A 147 10.60 10.74 -12.19
C PHE A 147 11.62 10.69 -11.04
N VAL A 148 11.91 11.85 -10.43
CA VAL A 148 12.78 11.95 -9.25
C VAL A 148 12.21 11.10 -8.10
N TYR A 149 10.93 11.27 -7.79
CA TYR A 149 10.24 10.49 -6.78
C TYR A 149 10.29 8.99 -7.08
N GLY A 150 9.94 8.57 -8.29
CA GLY A 150 9.93 7.17 -8.73
C GLY A 150 11.31 6.51 -8.66
N THR A 151 12.36 7.24 -9.01
CA THR A 151 13.74 6.78 -8.91
C THR A 151 14.15 6.58 -7.45
N LEU A 152 13.96 7.59 -6.60
CA LEU A 152 14.30 7.51 -5.17
C LEU A 152 13.48 6.44 -4.44
N TYR A 153 12.20 6.31 -4.79
CA TYR A 153 11.30 5.30 -4.25
C TYR A 153 11.76 3.88 -4.63
N THR A 154 12.17 3.69 -5.89
CA THR A 154 12.70 2.41 -6.37
C THR A 154 14.02 2.05 -5.70
N VAL A 155 14.95 3.01 -5.56
CA VAL A 155 16.20 2.80 -4.81
C VAL A 155 15.92 2.43 -3.35
N ALA A 156 14.97 3.10 -2.70
CA ALA A 156 14.56 2.79 -1.34
C ALA A 156 13.99 1.37 -1.22
N ILE A 157 13.06 0.97 -2.09
CA ILE A 157 12.50 -0.40 -2.06
C ILE A 157 13.56 -1.46 -2.33
N LEU A 158 14.50 -1.24 -3.25
CA LEU A 158 15.54 -2.20 -3.55
C LEU A 158 16.53 -2.33 -2.37
N ALA A 159 17.04 -1.21 -1.85
CA ALA A 159 18.01 -1.21 -0.76
C ALA A 159 17.41 -1.74 0.55
N PHE A 160 16.22 -1.27 0.93
CA PHE A 160 15.53 -1.78 2.12
C PHE A 160 14.90 -3.16 1.90
N GLY A 161 14.66 -3.57 0.66
CA GLY A 161 14.30 -4.95 0.30
C GLY A 161 15.42 -5.93 0.61
N ILE A 162 16.67 -5.59 0.25
CA ILE A 162 17.85 -6.38 0.62
C ILE A 162 18.00 -6.45 2.14
N LYS A 163 17.84 -5.32 2.85
CA LYS A 163 17.81 -5.31 4.33
C LYS A 163 16.77 -6.28 4.88
N PHE A 164 15.56 -6.27 4.32
CA PHE A 164 14.47 -7.11 4.77
C PHE A 164 14.77 -8.60 4.54
N ILE A 165 15.32 -8.96 3.37
CA ILE A 165 15.77 -10.32 3.06
C ILE A 165 16.85 -10.78 4.05
N LEU A 166 17.82 -9.94 4.39
CA LEU A 166 18.86 -10.26 5.37
C LEU A 166 18.28 -10.50 6.77
N LYS A 167 17.31 -9.68 7.20
CA LYS A 167 16.65 -9.81 8.50
C LYS A 167 15.79 -11.08 8.61
N TYR A 168 15.05 -11.42 7.56
CA TYR A 168 14.14 -12.57 7.53
C TYR A 168 14.68 -13.75 6.70
N ARG A 169 16.00 -13.91 6.60
CA ARG A 169 16.66 -14.88 5.70
C ARG A 169 16.26 -16.35 5.90
N HIS A 170 15.79 -16.68 7.10
CA HIS A 170 15.31 -18.00 7.51
C HIS A 170 13.89 -18.31 6.98
N ASN A 171 13.09 -17.29 6.61
CA ASN A 171 11.72 -17.47 6.18
C ASN A 171 11.60 -17.37 4.64
N LYS A 172 11.29 -18.49 3.98
CA LYS A 172 11.12 -18.54 2.51
C LYS A 172 9.97 -17.66 2.01
N TYR A 173 8.87 -17.59 2.73
CA TYR A 173 7.71 -16.77 2.35
C TYR A 173 8.07 -15.28 2.30
N GLU A 174 8.76 -14.79 3.34
CA GLU A 174 9.19 -13.40 3.42
C GLU A 174 10.17 -13.05 2.29
N LYS A 175 11.12 -13.94 1.98
CA LYS A 175 12.07 -13.75 0.87
C LYS A 175 11.35 -13.63 -0.47
N LEU A 176 10.50 -14.59 -0.81
CA LEU A 176 9.77 -14.61 -2.10
C LEU A 176 8.88 -13.38 -2.26
N ARG A 177 8.16 -13.00 -1.21
CA ARG A 177 7.35 -11.79 -1.21
C ARG A 177 8.20 -10.53 -1.43
N THR A 178 9.36 -10.43 -0.78
CA THR A 178 10.24 -9.27 -0.95
C THR A 178 10.84 -9.20 -2.36
N TYR A 179 11.22 -10.34 -2.95
CA TYR A 179 11.62 -10.36 -4.36
C TYR A 179 10.49 -9.91 -5.28
N SER A 180 9.25 -10.35 -5.02
CA SER A 180 8.08 -9.93 -5.77
C SER A 180 7.88 -8.42 -5.74
N VAL A 181 7.84 -7.78 -4.57
CA VAL A 181 7.64 -6.32 -4.49
C VAL A 181 8.79 -5.53 -5.11
N MET A 182 10.04 -6.01 -5.00
CA MET A 182 11.19 -5.40 -5.69
C MET A 182 11.04 -5.50 -7.20
N PHE A 183 10.63 -6.67 -7.71
CA PHE A 183 10.40 -6.91 -9.13
C PHE A 183 9.26 -6.06 -9.69
N PHE A 184 8.10 -6.01 -9.03
CA PHE A 184 6.98 -5.17 -9.49
C PHE A 184 7.28 -3.68 -9.40
N GLN A 185 8.04 -3.25 -8.39
CA GLN A 185 8.46 -1.85 -8.30
C GLN A 185 9.45 -1.48 -9.42
N LEU A 186 10.51 -2.28 -9.61
CA LEU A 186 11.54 -1.97 -10.59
C LEU A 186 11.01 -2.16 -12.03
N GLY A 187 10.37 -3.30 -12.30
CA GLY A 187 9.88 -3.64 -13.64
C GLY A 187 8.61 -2.88 -13.99
N PHE A 188 7.50 -3.16 -13.30
CA PHE A 188 6.16 -2.71 -13.70
C PHE A 188 5.86 -1.24 -13.36
N ALA A 189 6.42 -0.73 -12.27
CA ALA A 189 6.13 0.64 -11.83
C ALA A 189 7.15 1.68 -12.31
N PHE A 190 8.37 1.26 -12.65
CA PHE A 190 9.45 2.17 -13.01
C PHE A 190 9.96 1.92 -14.42
N LEU A 191 10.61 0.80 -14.71
CA LEU A 191 11.25 0.58 -16.01
C LEU A 191 10.26 0.51 -17.17
N ILE A 192 9.18 -0.27 -17.05
CA ILE A 192 8.22 -0.45 -18.15
C ILE A 192 7.56 0.90 -18.53
N PRO A 193 6.96 1.66 -17.59
CA PRO A 193 6.35 2.95 -17.94
C PRO A 193 7.34 3.97 -18.51
N GLU A 194 8.56 4.05 -17.97
CA GLU A 194 9.59 4.99 -18.44
C GLU A 194 10.10 4.61 -19.85
N LEU A 195 10.29 3.31 -20.12
CA LEU A 195 10.66 2.83 -21.44
C LEU A 195 9.52 2.97 -22.46
N MET A 196 8.26 2.79 -22.02
CA MET A 196 7.08 3.02 -22.86
C MET A 196 7.01 4.48 -23.31
N GLN A 197 7.33 5.43 -22.42
CA GLN A 197 7.37 6.85 -22.78
C GLN A 197 8.40 7.16 -23.88
N ARG A 198 9.49 6.40 -23.94
CA ARG A 198 10.50 6.53 -25.01
C ARG A 198 10.00 6.09 -26.38
N LEU A 199 8.95 5.26 -26.44
CA LEU A 199 8.33 4.85 -27.70
C LEU A 199 7.45 5.96 -28.30
N ASN A 200 7.21 7.05 -27.56
CA ASN A 200 6.39 8.16 -28.04
C ASN A 200 7.14 8.96 -29.13
N SER A 201 6.44 9.26 -30.22
CA SER A 201 6.87 10.06 -31.36
C SER A 201 5.76 11.03 -31.78
N ASP A 202 6.02 11.89 -32.77
CA ASP A 202 5.02 12.82 -33.30
C ASP A 202 3.76 12.11 -33.85
N SER A 203 3.90 10.85 -34.26
CA SER A 203 2.83 10.03 -34.83
C SER A 203 2.19 9.03 -33.86
N PHE A 204 2.80 8.79 -32.69
CA PHE A 204 2.33 7.80 -31.73
C PHE A 204 2.62 8.27 -30.30
N SER A 205 1.59 8.41 -29.47
CA SER A 205 1.75 8.83 -28.08
C SER A 205 0.95 7.94 -27.15
N LEU A 206 1.67 7.22 -26.29
CA LEU A 206 1.12 6.39 -25.24
C LEU A 206 1.28 7.09 -23.89
N PRO A 207 0.20 7.22 -23.10
CA PRO A 207 0.30 7.84 -21.79
C PRO A 207 1.09 6.96 -20.81
N TYR A 208 1.79 7.60 -19.87
CA TYR A 208 2.38 6.89 -18.73
C TYR A 208 1.33 6.05 -18.01
N TYR A 209 1.59 4.75 -17.87
CA TYR A 209 0.66 3.80 -17.25
C TYR A 209 1.39 2.85 -16.32
N ASP A 210 1.19 3.02 -15.01
CA ASP A 210 1.66 2.07 -14.00
C ASP A 210 0.74 0.84 -13.99
N LEU A 211 1.17 -0.22 -14.67
CA LEU A 211 0.46 -1.50 -14.82
C LEU A 211 0.09 -2.16 -13.49
N LYS A 212 0.77 -1.80 -12.39
CA LYS A 212 0.44 -2.35 -11.07
C LYS A 212 -0.75 -1.61 -10.43
N ASN A 213 -1.03 -0.36 -10.81
CA ASN A 213 -2.03 0.46 -10.14
C ASN A 213 -3.41 0.21 -10.72
N ILE A 214 -4.25 -0.43 -9.92
CA ILE A 214 -5.63 -0.77 -10.26
C ILE A 214 -6.57 0.27 -9.65
N TRP A 215 -7.67 0.60 -10.33
CA TRP A 215 -8.74 1.39 -9.72
C TRP A 215 -9.24 0.70 -8.44
N PRO A 216 -9.51 1.43 -7.35
CA PRO A 216 -9.68 2.89 -7.22
C PRO A 216 -8.39 3.72 -7.02
N LEU A 217 -7.20 3.11 -7.01
CA LEU A 217 -5.95 3.87 -6.80
C LEU A 217 -5.55 4.68 -8.04
N ASN A 218 -5.91 4.18 -9.22
CA ASN A 218 -5.64 4.82 -10.50
C ASN A 218 -6.92 5.41 -11.12
N TYR A 219 -7.57 6.32 -10.40
CA TYR A 219 -8.86 6.89 -10.83
C TYR A 219 -8.73 7.78 -12.08
N TYR A 220 -7.58 8.43 -12.26
CA TYR A 220 -7.33 9.34 -13.37
C TYR A 220 -7.28 8.63 -14.74
N ASN A 221 -7.15 7.30 -14.78
CA ASN A 221 -7.22 6.53 -16.01
C ASN A 221 -8.57 6.66 -16.73
N PHE A 222 -9.63 7.00 -15.99
CA PHE A 222 -10.98 7.17 -16.52
C PHE A 222 -11.33 8.64 -16.73
N GLU A 223 -10.35 9.56 -16.70
CA GLU A 223 -10.56 10.95 -17.10
C GLU A 223 -10.56 11.07 -18.63
N GLN A 224 -11.38 11.97 -19.17
CA GLN A 224 -11.58 12.14 -20.60
C GLN A 224 -10.26 12.25 -21.37
N TYR A 225 -9.36 13.17 -20.97
CA TYR A 225 -8.08 13.38 -21.67
C TYR A 225 -7.22 12.10 -21.74
N ARG A 226 -7.31 11.24 -20.73
CA ARG A 226 -6.49 10.02 -20.63
C ARG A 226 -7.12 8.89 -21.42
N VAL A 227 -8.45 8.79 -21.40
CA VAL A 227 -9.19 7.88 -22.28
C VAL A 227 -8.94 8.23 -23.75
N ASP A 228 -8.99 9.51 -24.10
CA ASP A 228 -8.71 9.99 -25.46
C ASP A 228 -7.28 9.66 -25.89
N GLN A 229 -6.30 9.79 -24.99
CA GLN A 229 -4.92 9.35 -25.23
C GLN A 229 -4.81 7.84 -25.49
N PHE A 230 -5.51 7.01 -24.71
CA PHE A 230 -5.52 5.56 -24.94
C PHE A 230 -6.18 5.18 -26.27
N ILE A 231 -7.30 5.82 -26.62
CA ILE A 231 -7.99 5.55 -27.89
C ILE A 231 -7.13 6.01 -29.07
N SER A 232 -6.48 7.18 -28.95
CA SER A 232 -5.59 7.74 -29.98
C SER A 232 -4.33 6.91 -30.20
N ALA A 233 -3.89 6.15 -29.18
CA ALA A 233 -2.77 5.22 -29.27
C ALA A 233 -3.11 3.89 -29.97
N GLY A 234 -4.28 3.78 -30.60
CA GLY A 234 -4.69 2.61 -31.38
C GLY A 234 -4.85 1.34 -30.53
N ASP A 235 -4.50 0.19 -31.11
CA ASP A 235 -4.73 -1.13 -30.51
C ASP A 235 -4.06 -1.31 -29.15
N ILE A 236 -2.85 -0.78 -28.97
CA ILE A 236 -2.10 -0.89 -27.71
C ILE A 236 -2.81 -0.12 -26.60
N GLY A 237 -3.26 1.10 -26.89
CA GLY A 237 -3.95 1.91 -25.89
C GLY A 237 -5.33 1.35 -25.54
N LEU A 238 -6.06 0.81 -26.53
CA LEU A 238 -7.31 0.08 -26.29
C LEU A 238 -7.07 -1.17 -25.42
N ALA A 239 -6.02 -1.94 -25.69
CA ALA A 239 -5.66 -3.11 -24.89
C ALA A 239 -5.35 -2.75 -23.42
N LEU A 240 -4.67 -1.62 -23.17
CA LEU A 240 -4.42 -1.12 -21.82
C LEU A 240 -5.70 -0.64 -21.11
N LEU A 241 -6.64 -0.03 -21.83
CA LEU A 241 -7.93 0.35 -21.28
C LEU A 241 -8.76 -0.89 -20.90
N ILE A 242 -8.82 -1.90 -21.78
CA ILE A 242 -9.46 -3.18 -21.51
C ILE A 242 -8.80 -3.87 -20.31
N PHE A 243 -7.46 -3.88 -20.24
CA PHE A 243 -6.72 -4.40 -19.10
C PHE A 243 -7.10 -3.65 -17.81
N GLY A 244 -7.22 -2.32 -17.85
CA GLY A 244 -7.67 -1.51 -16.73
C GLY A 244 -9.04 -1.96 -16.19
N ILE A 245 -10.02 -2.17 -17.06
CA ILE A 245 -11.38 -2.63 -16.69
C ILE A 245 -11.34 -4.09 -16.20
N ALA A 246 -10.70 -4.98 -16.95
CA ALA A 246 -10.57 -6.40 -16.61
C ALA A 246 -9.84 -6.62 -15.28
N SER A 247 -8.88 -5.74 -14.95
CA SER A 247 -8.14 -5.81 -13.70
C SER A 247 -9.05 -5.64 -12.48
N ILE A 248 -10.12 -4.85 -12.60
CA ILE A 248 -11.08 -4.55 -11.53
C ILE A 248 -12.12 -5.66 -11.40
N PHE A 249 -12.75 -6.05 -12.52
CA PHE A 249 -13.92 -6.93 -12.48
C PHE A 249 -13.60 -8.42 -12.63
N ILE A 250 -12.42 -8.77 -13.16
CA ILE A 250 -12.04 -10.15 -13.46
C ILE A 250 -10.81 -10.57 -12.64
N ILE A 251 -9.67 -9.92 -12.88
CA ILE A 251 -8.38 -10.36 -12.32
C ILE A 251 -8.40 -10.20 -10.79
N THR A 252 -8.76 -9.03 -10.28
CA THR A 252 -8.79 -8.76 -8.84
C THR A 252 -9.71 -9.72 -8.10
N PRO A 253 -10.97 -9.96 -8.53
CA PRO A 253 -11.83 -10.91 -7.87
C PRO A 253 -11.31 -12.34 -7.82
N ILE A 254 -10.78 -12.84 -8.94
CA ILE A 254 -10.26 -14.20 -9.04
C ILE A 254 -9.03 -14.39 -8.13
N LEU A 255 -8.09 -13.44 -8.17
CA LEU A 255 -6.88 -13.52 -7.36
C LEU A 255 -7.19 -13.36 -5.87
N THR A 256 -8.11 -12.48 -5.49
CA THR A 256 -8.50 -12.28 -4.10
C THR A 256 -9.28 -13.47 -3.55
N TYR A 257 -10.12 -14.12 -4.36
CA TYR A 257 -10.75 -15.39 -4.00
C TYR A 257 -9.69 -16.46 -3.65
N LYS A 258 -8.69 -16.65 -4.51
CA LYS A 258 -7.66 -17.69 -4.34
C LYS A 258 -6.62 -17.39 -3.26
N TYR A 259 -6.20 -16.14 -3.14
CA TYR A 259 -5.04 -15.76 -2.33
C TYR A 259 -5.36 -14.80 -1.19
N GLY A 260 -6.57 -14.24 -1.12
CA GLY A 260 -6.88 -13.12 -0.24
C GLY A 260 -6.23 -11.84 -0.75
N LYS A 261 -6.31 -10.74 -0.01
CA LYS A 261 -5.75 -9.45 -0.45
C LYS A 261 -4.22 -9.41 -0.48
N ARG A 262 -3.54 -10.47 -0.02
CA ARG A 262 -2.08 -10.53 0.02
C ARG A 262 -1.43 -10.45 -1.36
N TRP A 263 -2.06 -11.02 -2.40
CA TRP A 263 -1.51 -10.99 -3.77
C TRP A 263 -1.24 -9.55 -4.22
N TYR A 264 -2.08 -8.59 -3.81
CA TYR A 264 -1.89 -7.19 -4.13
C TYR A 264 -1.15 -6.47 -3.02
N CYS A 265 -1.74 -6.38 -1.82
CA CYS A 265 -1.26 -5.50 -0.74
C CYS A 265 0.11 -5.85 -0.16
N SER A 266 0.58 -7.09 -0.36
CA SER A 266 1.84 -7.59 0.18
C SER A 266 2.82 -8.04 -0.90
N TRP A 267 2.38 -8.37 -2.12
CA TRP A 267 3.25 -8.92 -3.17
C TRP A 267 3.45 -8.00 -4.39
N VAL A 268 2.53 -7.09 -4.69
CA VAL A 268 2.55 -6.26 -5.92
C VAL A 268 2.51 -4.76 -5.62
N CYS A 269 1.67 -4.34 -4.67
CA CYS A 269 1.38 -2.93 -4.40
C CYS A 269 2.63 -2.16 -3.96
N GLY A 270 2.90 -1.02 -4.62
CA GLY A 270 4.03 -0.14 -4.27
C GLY A 270 4.00 0.34 -2.82
N CYS A 271 2.86 0.86 -2.36
CA CYS A 271 2.67 1.30 -0.98
C CYS A 271 2.95 0.16 0.02
N GLY A 272 2.55 -1.07 -0.33
CA GLY A 272 2.88 -2.27 0.44
C GLY A 272 4.37 -2.57 0.44
N GLY A 273 5.03 -2.47 -0.72
CA GLY A 273 6.47 -2.63 -0.85
C GLY A 273 7.26 -1.68 0.04
N LEU A 274 6.92 -0.39 0.07
CA LEU A 274 7.58 0.57 0.95
C LEU A 274 7.30 0.29 2.44
N ALA A 275 6.05 -0.03 2.78
CA ALA A 275 5.65 -0.35 4.15
C ALA A 275 6.36 -1.58 4.71
N GLU A 276 6.53 -2.63 3.90
CA GLU A 276 7.16 -3.89 4.32
C GLU A 276 8.68 -3.78 4.37
N THR A 277 9.29 -2.90 3.56
CA THR A 277 10.75 -2.72 3.47
C THR A 277 11.24 -1.59 4.37
N ALA A 278 11.17 -0.34 3.89
CA ALA A 278 11.60 0.85 4.62
C ALA A 278 10.78 1.05 5.90
N GLY A 279 9.49 0.70 5.86
CA GLY A 279 8.56 0.82 6.99
C GLY A 279 8.71 -0.26 8.08
N ASP A 280 9.41 -1.37 7.84
CA ASP A 280 9.53 -2.49 8.79
C ASP A 280 9.88 -2.11 10.25
N PRO A 281 10.78 -1.12 10.51
CA PRO A 281 11.09 -0.72 11.89
C PRO A 281 9.89 -0.16 12.67
N PHE A 282 8.86 0.35 11.98
CA PHE A 282 7.72 1.05 12.58
C PHE A 282 6.48 0.18 12.80
N ARG A 283 6.50 -1.11 12.42
CA ARG A 283 5.33 -2.01 12.51
C ARG A 283 4.67 -2.04 13.89
N HIS A 284 5.49 -1.95 14.93
CA HIS A 284 5.06 -2.04 16.33
C HIS A 284 4.20 -0.84 16.78
N LEU A 285 4.32 0.30 16.09
CA LEU A 285 3.57 1.53 16.39
C LEU A 285 2.09 1.46 15.98
N SER A 286 1.71 0.47 15.16
CA SER A 286 0.33 0.31 14.72
C SER A 286 -0.61 0.11 15.90
N ASP A 287 -1.50 1.07 16.11
CA ASP A 287 -2.40 1.11 17.27
C ASP A 287 -3.42 -0.03 17.24
N LYS A 288 -3.60 -0.72 18.38
CA LYS A 288 -4.49 -1.88 18.53
C LYS A 288 -5.75 -1.54 19.35
N ARG A 289 -5.89 -0.30 19.83
CA ARG A 289 -7.05 0.17 20.58
C ARG A 289 -8.31 0.14 19.72
N GLN A 290 -9.44 -0.13 20.36
CA GLN A 290 -10.75 -0.18 19.68
C GLN A 290 -11.13 1.12 18.98
N ILE A 291 -10.71 2.27 19.54
CA ILE A 291 -10.96 3.60 18.93
C ILE A 291 -10.28 3.69 17.56
N ALA A 292 -9.00 3.33 17.47
CA ALA A 292 -8.25 3.35 16.20
C ALA A 292 -8.92 2.46 15.14
N TRP A 293 -9.46 1.31 15.55
CA TRP A 293 -10.15 0.40 14.67
C TRP A 293 -11.53 0.90 14.21
N LYS A 294 -12.28 1.58 15.08
CA LYS A 294 -13.53 2.26 14.68
C LYS A 294 -13.23 3.35 13.65
N VAL A 295 -12.23 4.19 13.90
CA VAL A 295 -11.80 5.25 12.97
C VAL A 295 -11.36 4.66 11.63
N GLU A 296 -10.49 3.64 11.64
CA GLU A 296 -10.04 2.90 10.46
C GLU A 296 -11.21 2.49 9.57
N ARG A 297 -12.22 1.84 10.17
CA ARG A 297 -13.39 1.37 9.47
C ARG A 297 -14.18 2.52 8.83
N TRP A 298 -14.47 3.59 9.56
CA TRP A 298 -15.26 4.69 9.01
C TRP A 298 -14.52 5.44 7.91
N VAL A 299 -13.25 5.78 8.13
CA VAL A 299 -12.46 6.55 7.15
C VAL A 299 -12.30 5.77 5.86
N ILE A 300 -11.88 4.50 5.91
CA ILE A 300 -11.55 3.75 4.68
C ILE A 300 -12.79 3.51 3.79
N HIS A 301 -13.97 3.28 4.39
CA HIS A 301 -15.21 3.08 3.63
C HIS A 301 -15.79 4.41 3.12
N SER A 302 -15.67 5.50 3.90
CA SER A 302 -16.02 6.84 3.39
C SER A 302 -15.16 7.23 2.18
N VAL A 303 -13.85 6.96 2.22
CA VAL A 303 -12.97 7.19 1.07
C VAL A 303 -13.40 6.34 -0.12
N LEU A 304 -13.69 5.06 0.07
CA LEU A 304 -14.17 4.19 -1.02
C LEU A 304 -15.46 4.74 -1.67
N VAL A 305 -16.46 5.12 -0.87
CA VAL A 305 -17.72 5.69 -1.38
C VAL A 305 -17.44 6.96 -2.16
N PHE A 306 -16.59 7.84 -1.63
CA PHE A 306 -16.21 9.07 -2.31
C PHE A 306 -15.51 8.80 -3.66
N VAL A 307 -14.62 7.80 -3.76
CA VAL A 307 -14.01 7.41 -5.04
C VAL A 307 -15.05 6.92 -6.03
N VAL A 308 -15.98 6.07 -5.60
CA VAL A 308 -17.01 5.49 -6.46
C VAL A 308 -17.89 6.61 -7.03
N LEU A 309 -18.32 7.53 -6.19
CA LEU A 309 -19.14 8.67 -6.60
C LEU A 309 -18.37 9.60 -7.55
N MET A 310 -17.13 9.95 -7.22
CA MET A 310 -16.30 10.81 -8.07
C MET A 310 -16.01 10.17 -9.43
N THR A 311 -15.63 8.88 -9.46
CA THR A 311 -15.39 8.15 -10.71
C THR A 311 -16.65 8.13 -11.57
N THR A 312 -17.81 7.89 -10.94
CA THR A 312 -19.10 7.93 -11.63
C THR A 312 -19.39 9.33 -12.19
N ALA A 313 -19.13 10.38 -11.42
CA ALA A 313 -19.31 11.77 -11.84
C ALA A 313 -18.44 12.14 -13.05
N VAL A 314 -17.15 11.78 -13.00
CA VAL A 314 -16.17 12.08 -14.05
C VAL A 314 -16.50 11.33 -15.33
N VAL A 315 -16.79 10.03 -15.26
CA VAL A 315 -17.15 9.26 -16.46
C VAL A 315 -18.44 9.79 -17.06
N HIS A 316 -19.44 10.08 -16.22
CA HIS A 316 -20.71 10.63 -16.68
C HIS A 316 -20.57 12.02 -17.35
N SER A 317 -19.60 12.85 -16.94
CA SER A 317 -19.52 14.23 -17.44
C SER A 317 -19.14 14.34 -18.91
N TYR A 318 -18.46 13.33 -19.48
CA TYR A 318 -18.02 13.34 -20.87
C TYR A 318 -18.72 12.32 -21.78
N LEU A 319 -19.57 11.44 -21.23
CA LEU A 319 -20.38 10.53 -22.05
C LEU A 319 -21.46 11.29 -22.84
N GLY A 320 -21.86 10.75 -23.99
CA GLY A 320 -22.93 11.32 -24.81
C GLY A 320 -24.33 10.88 -24.37
N ASP A 321 -25.35 11.62 -24.82
CA ASP A 321 -26.77 11.31 -24.58
C ASP A 321 -27.43 10.55 -25.74
N ASP A 322 -26.78 10.53 -26.91
CA ASP A 322 -27.33 9.97 -28.15
C ASP A 322 -27.11 8.45 -28.25
N SER A 323 -28.18 7.68 -28.07
CA SER A 323 -28.19 6.22 -28.15
C SER A 323 -28.04 5.68 -29.58
N SER A 324 -28.16 6.53 -30.60
CA SER A 324 -27.92 6.10 -31.99
C SER A 324 -26.44 6.05 -32.35
N LYS A 325 -25.60 6.82 -31.62
CA LYS A 325 -24.15 6.92 -31.86
C LYS A 325 -23.33 6.12 -30.86
N TYR A 326 -23.78 6.01 -29.62
CA TYR A 326 -23.03 5.37 -28.54
C TYR A 326 -23.85 4.28 -27.86
N TRP A 327 -23.23 3.11 -27.68
CA TRP A 327 -23.82 2.01 -26.90
C TRP A 327 -23.87 2.32 -25.39
N LEU A 328 -22.94 3.15 -24.90
CA LEU A 328 -22.85 3.57 -23.51
C LEU A 328 -23.19 5.07 -23.39
N THR A 329 -24.48 5.38 -23.20
CA THR A 329 -24.93 6.75 -22.93
C THR A 329 -24.82 7.09 -21.44
N LYS A 330 -24.93 8.38 -21.10
CA LYS A 330 -24.97 8.86 -19.70
C LYS A 330 -25.98 8.08 -18.84
N VAL A 331 -27.21 7.94 -19.35
CA VAL A 331 -28.30 7.24 -18.67
C VAL A 331 -27.99 5.76 -18.50
N VAL A 332 -27.52 5.08 -19.55
CA VAL A 332 -27.16 3.66 -19.48
C VAL A 332 -26.02 3.42 -18.49
N PHE A 333 -25.01 4.30 -18.46
CA PHE A 333 -23.90 4.22 -17.53
C PHE A 333 -24.36 4.35 -16.07
N LEU A 334 -25.17 5.36 -15.73
CA LEU A 334 -25.68 5.53 -14.36
C LEU A 334 -26.53 4.37 -13.89
N ILE A 335 -27.44 3.89 -14.75
CA ILE A 335 -28.26 2.72 -14.44
C ILE A 335 -27.36 1.51 -14.21
N SER A 336 -26.35 1.30 -15.06
CA SER A 336 -25.39 0.20 -14.91
C SER A 336 -24.65 0.26 -13.57
N VAL A 337 -24.19 1.45 -13.16
CA VAL A 337 -23.57 1.64 -11.84
C VAL A 337 -24.55 1.35 -10.71
N ALA A 338 -25.78 1.88 -10.77
CA ALA A 338 -26.80 1.66 -9.75
C ALA A 338 -27.16 0.16 -9.63
N VAL A 339 -27.32 -0.53 -10.75
CA VAL A 339 -27.60 -1.97 -10.82
C VAL A 339 -26.46 -2.78 -10.24
N ILE A 340 -25.20 -2.49 -10.62
CA ILE A 340 -24.03 -3.19 -10.08
C ILE A 340 -23.93 -3.01 -8.57
N LEU A 341 -24.04 -1.78 -8.07
CA LEU A 341 -23.97 -1.50 -6.63
C LEU A 341 -25.12 -2.16 -5.86
N THR A 342 -26.33 -2.15 -6.43
CA THR A 342 -27.49 -2.84 -5.85
C THR A 342 -27.32 -4.35 -5.84
N ALA A 343 -26.81 -4.94 -6.92
CA ALA A 343 -26.54 -6.37 -7.00
C ALA A 343 -25.49 -6.81 -5.98
N VAL A 344 -24.40 -6.04 -5.82
CA VAL A 344 -23.37 -6.31 -4.81
C VAL A 344 -23.96 -6.18 -3.39
N PHE A 345 -24.72 -5.12 -3.12
CA PHE A 345 -25.34 -4.90 -1.81
C PHE A 345 -26.34 -6.01 -1.47
N ALA A 346 -27.31 -6.26 -2.36
CA ALA A 346 -28.36 -7.27 -2.18
C ALA A 346 -27.76 -8.67 -2.07
N GLY A 347 -26.83 -9.05 -2.96
CA GLY A 347 -26.15 -10.34 -2.91
C GLY A 347 -25.41 -10.54 -1.58
N THR A 348 -24.74 -9.50 -1.08
CA THR A 348 -24.07 -9.55 0.23
C THR A 348 -25.06 -9.74 1.37
N PHE A 349 -26.19 -9.02 1.34
CA PHE A 349 -27.20 -9.09 2.40
C PHE A 349 -28.00 -10.40 2.37
N ILE A 350 -28.18 -11.01 1.20
CA ILE A 350 -28.87 -12.30 1.08
C ILE A 350 -27.95 -13.43 1.53
N PHE A 351 -26.72 -13.49 1.04
CA PHE A 351 -25.85 -14.66 1.23
C PHE A 351 -24.87 -14.54 2.41
N LYS A 352 -24.57 -13.33 2.89
CA LYS A 352 -23.45 -13.07 3.81
C LYS A 352 -23.76 -12.10 4.96
N ARG A 353 -25.03 -11.77 5.20
CA ARG A 353 -25.44 -10.83 6.27
C ARG A 353 -25.00 -11.24 7.67
N GLU A 354 -24.99 -12.54 7.96
CA GLU A 354 -24.61 -13.06 9.28
C GLU A 354 -23.11 -12.93 9.57
N GLU A 355 -22.26 -12.94 8.53
CA GLU A 355 -20.81 -12.76 8.66
C GLU A 355 -20.42 -11.28 8.92
N LEU A 356 -21.39 -10.36 8.80
CA LEU A 356 -21.21 -8.92 9.00
C LEU A 356 -21.58 -8.49 10.43
N GLN A 357 -20.66 -7.75 11.05
CA GLN A 357 -20.91 -7.12 12.35
C GLN A 357 -22.04 -6.09 12.27
N LYS A 358 -22.74 -5.84 13.39
CA LYS A 358 -23.88 -4.91 13.46
C LYS A 358 -23.54 -3.53 12.85
N ASP A 359 -22.44 -2.92 13.28
CA ASP A 359 -22.01 -1.61 12.78
C ASP A 359 -21.73 -1.61 11.26
N ALA A 360 -21.17 -2.70 10.74
CA ALA A 360 -20.89 -2.82 9.31
C ALA A 360 -22.17 -2.95 8.49
N ARG A 361 -23.21 -3.60 9.03
CA ARG A 361 -24.54 -3.68 8.39
C ARG A 361 -25.19 -2.30 8.31
N TYR A 362 -25.20 -1.55 9.41
CA TYR A 362 -25.76 -0.19 9.42
C TYR A 362 -24.98 0.76 8.51
N GLY A 363 -23.64 0.70 8.54
CA GLY A 363 -22.80 1.49 7.64
C GLY A 363 -23.07 1.17 6.17
N ALA A 364 -23.17 -0.11 5.81
CA ALA A 364 -23.49 -0.53 4.45
C ALA A 364 -24.86 -0.02 3.99
N ILE A 365 -25.89 -0.11 4.83
CA ILE A 365 -27.22 0.44 4.54
C ILE A 365 -27.15 1.96 4.36
N GLY A 366 -26.48 2.67 5.27
CA GLY A 366 -26.34 4.12 5.22
C GLY A 366 -25.66 4.58 3.93
N TYR A 367 -24.53 3.99 3.57
CA TYR A 367 -23.85 4.33 2.31
C TYR A 367 -24.66 3.94 1.08
N PHE A 368 -25.34 2.80 1.08
CA PHE A 368 -26.18 2.38 -0.03
C PHE A 368 -27.33 3.37 -0.26
N VAL A 369 -28.03 3.78 0.81
CA VAL A 369 -29.09 4.79 0.75
C VAL A 369 -28.55 6.11 0.25
N ILE A 370 -27.38 6.56 0.73
CA ILE A 370 -26.76 7.81 0.24
C ILE A 370 -26.48 7.73 -1.27
N ILE A 371 -25.86 6.66 -1.75
CA ILE A 371 -25.50 6.51 -3.17
C ILE A 371 -26.75 6.47 -4.05
N ILE A 372 -27.74 5.65 -3.69
CA ILE A 372 -28.99 5.53 -4.47
C ILE A 372 -29.80 6.82 -4.43
N SER A 373 -29.87 7.51 -3.29
CA SER A 373 -30.54 8.81 -3.19
C SER A 373 -29.85 9.87 -4.04
N LEU A 374 -28.51 9.89 -4.10
CA LEU A 374 -27.79 10.82 -4.97
C LEU A 374 -28.04 10.53 -6.45
N ILE A 375 -28.02 9.26 -6.86
CA ILE A 375 -28.35 8.84 -8.23
C ILE A 375 -29.82 9.20 -8.55
N GLY A 376 -30.75 8.94 -7.62
CA GLY A 376 -32.16 9.29 -7.78
C GLY A 376 -32.38 10.80 -7.92
N PHE A 377 -31.72 11.61 -7.08
CA PHE A 377 -31.80 13.06 -7.13
C PHE A 377 -31.38 13.62 -8.50
N HIS A 378 -30.38 13.02 -9.15
CA HIS A 378 -29.99 13.41 -10.51
C HIS A 378 -31.16 13.31 -11.51
N TYR A 379 -31.97 12.24 -11.43
CA TYR A 379 -33.14 12.07 -12.30
C TYR A 379 -34.25 13.09 -12.00
N PHE A 380 -34.42 13.51 -10.74
CA PHE A 380 -35.45 14.49 -10.36
C PHE A 380 -35.06 15.94 -10.62
N SER A 381 -33.78 16.31 -10.43
CA SER A 381 -33.33 17.70 -10.47
C SER A 381 -32.97 18.21 -11.87
N GLY A 382 -32.84 17.33 -12.88
CA GLY A 382 -32.60 17.71 -14.29
C GLY A 382 -31.28 18.44 -14.58
N LYS A 383 -30.46 18.78 -13.58
CA LYS A 383 -29.11 19.34 -13.71
C LYS A 383 -28.19 18.84 -12.59
N THR A 384 -26.92 18.65 -12.98
CA THR A 384 -25.74 18.18 -12.22
C THR A 384 -25.93 16.86 -11.47
N LEU A 385 -25.21 15.80 -11.89
CA LEU A 385 -25.22 14.45 -11.31
C LEU A 385 -24.98 14.41 -9.79
N PHE A 386 -24.42 15.48 -9.27
CA PHE A 386 -24.23 15.74 -7.86
C PHE A 386 -24.52 17.23 -7.61
N LEU A 387 -24.79 17.61 -6.35
CA LEU A 387 -24.89 19.02 -5.92
C LEU A 387 -23.62 19.86 -6.21
N PHE A 388 -22.58 19.23 -6.78
CA PHE A 388 -21.27 19.77 -7.09
C PHE A 388 -20.86 19.41 -8.52
N GLU A 389 -20.07 20.28 -9.16
CA GLU A 389 -19.47 20.01 -10.47
C GLU A 389 -18.46 18.85 -10.40
N ALA A 390 -18.42 18.02 -11.45
CA ALA A 390 -17.49 16.89 -11.55
C ALA A 390 -16.03 17.33 -11.42
N GLU A 391 -15.68 18.50 -11.97
CA GLU A 391 -14.34 19.08 -11.88
C GLU A 391 -13.98 19.46 -10.44
N THR A 392 -14.89 20.09 -9.71
CA THR A 392 -14.70 20.43 -8.28
C THR A 392 -14.54 19.18 -7.41
N LEU A 393 -15.31 18.11 -7.70
CA LEU A 393 -15.16 16.82 -7.02
C LEU A 393 -13.80 16.17 -7.32
N ARG A 394 -13.35 16.24 -8.57
CA ARG A 394 -12.05 15.73 -9.03
C ARG A 394 -10.90 16.43 -8.33
N GLN A 395 -10.89 17.78 -8.33
CA GLN A 395 -9.88 18.58 -7.66
C GLN A 395 -9.85 18.31 -6.15
N SER A 396 -11.03 18.25 -5.52
CA SER A 396 -11.16 17.93 -4.09
C SER A 396 -10.63 16.54 -3.76
N TYR A 397 -10.89 15.54 -4.61
CA TYR A 397 -10.35 14.19 -4.44
C TYR A 397 -8.84 14.14 -4.62
N GLY A 398 -8.32 14.73 -5.69
CA GLY A 398 -6.87 14.80 -5.96
C GLY A 398 -6.12 15.48 -4.82
N PHE A 399 -6.68 16.57 -4.29
CA PHE A 399 -6.13 17.30 -3.15
C PHE A 399 -6.20 16.50 -1.84
N LEU A 400 -7.41 16.10 -1.42
CA LEU A 400 -7.62 15.46 -0.12
C LEU A 400 -7.09 14.03 -0.08
N ILE A 401 -7.49 13.19 -1.04
CA ILE A 401 -7.17 11.76 -0.98
C ILE A 401 -5.80 11.47 -1.61
N GLY A 402 -5.54 12.05 -2.79
CA GLY A 402 -4.27 11.87 -3.50
C GLY A 402 -3.09 12.50 -2.77
N ALA A 403 -3.10 13.82 -2.59
CA ALA A 403 -1.95 14.55 -2.05
C ALA A 403 -1.86 14.49 -0.51
N VAL A 404 -2.96 14.79 0.21
CA VAL A 404 -2.95 14.83 1.68
C VAL A 404 -2.94 13.42 2.29
N PHE A 405 -3.87 12.53 1.94
CA PHE A 405 -3.95 11.22 2.60
C PHE A 405 -2.91 10.20 2.10
N SER A 406 -2.68 10.08 0.79
CA SER A 406 -1.72 9.09 0.26
C SER A 406 -0.27 9.57 0.36
N GLY A 407 0.00 10.85 0.10
CA GLY A 407 1.34 11.44 0.24
C GLY A 407 1.69 11.79 1.69
N VAL A 408 1.12 12.90 2.17
CA VAL A 408 1.48 13.54 3.45
C VAL A 408 1.22 12.63 4.65
N ILE A 409 -0.01 12.15 4.82
CA ILE A 409 -0.38 11.26 5.93
C ILE A 409 0.12 9.84 5.69
N GLY A 410 0.21 9.41 4.43
CA GLY A 410 0.54 8.03 4.10
C GLY A 410 1.94 7.64 4.58
N VAL A 411 2.97 8.33 4.09
CA VAL A 411 4.38 8.01 4.36
C VAL A 411 4.97 8.91 5.45
N GLY A 412 4.56 10.17 5.52
CA GLY A 412 5.04 11.11 6.55
C GLY A 412 4.80 10.62 7.97
N PHE A 413 3.75 9.82 8.18
CA PHE A 413 3.34 9.37 9.50
C PHE A 413 3.88 8.00 9.90
N TYR A 414 4.74 7.36 9.08
CA TYR A 414 5.33 6.06 9.43
C TYR A 414 6.01 6.06 10.82
N PRO A 415 6.85 7.06 11.17
CA PRO A 415 7.52 7.08 12.47
C PRO A 415 6.59 7.30 13.66
N ILE A 416 5.32 7.66 13.42
CA ILE A 416 4.34 8.04 14.45
C ILE A 416 3.21 7.01 14.57
N PHE A 417 2.60 6.61 13.47
CA PHE A 417 1.40 5.77 13.46
C PHE A 417 1.62 4.36 12.88
N GLY A 418 2.82 4.06 12.38
CA GLY A 418 3.23 2.74 11.88
C GLY A 418 3.35 2.64 10.36
N SER A 419 3.85 1.51 9.85
CA SER A 419 4.24 1.35 8.44
C SER A 419 3.08 1.36 7.44
N ARG A 420 1.83 1.15 7.88
CA ARG A 420 0.67 0.96 6.99
C ARG A 420 -0.47 1.96 7.22
N VAL A 421 -0.15 3.19 7.62
CA VAL A 421 -1.16 4.26 7.87
C VAL A 421 -2.06 4.45 6.65
N TRP A 422 -1.49 4.67 5.45
CA TRP A 422 -2.28 4.77 4.21
C TRP A 422 -3.15 3.53 3.96
N CYS A 423 -2.54 2.33 3.97
CA CYS A 423 -3.25 1.08 3.69
C CYS A 423 -4.36 0.77 4.70
N ARG A 424 -4.26 1.32 5.92
CA ARG A 424 -5.20 1.12 7.02
C ARG A 424 -6.34 2.13 6.95
N PHE A 425 -6.05 3.42 6.84
CA PHE A 425 -7.06 4.47 6.98
C PHE A 425 -7.60 4.98 5.64
N GLY A 426 -6.77 5.07 4.60
CA GLY A 426 -7.09 5.84 3.40
C GLY A 426 -7.20 5.04 2.10
N CYS A 427 -6.65 3.82 2.03
CA CYS A 427 -6.56 3.09 0.77
C CYS A 427 -7.91 2.47 0.34
N PRO A 428 -8.58 3.00 -0.71
CA PRO A 428 -9.88 2.49 -1.14
C PRO A 428 -9.80 1.07 -1.70
N MET A 429 -8.67 0.72 -2.34
CA MET A 429 -8.42 -0.66 -2.81
C MET A 429 -8.33 -1.65 -1.65
N ALA A 430 -7.79 -1.24 -0.49
CA ALA A 430 -7.74 -2.11 0.68
C ALA A 430 -9.13 -2.37 1.29
N ALA A 431 -10.10 -1.45 1.10
CA ALA A 431 -11.50 -1.67 1.48
C ALA A 431 -12.16 -2.71 0.57
N ILE A 432 -12.06 -2.56 -0.77
CA ILE A 432 -12.61 -3.53 -1.74
C ILE A 432 -12.02 -4.92 -1.52
N LEU A 433 -10.70 -5.02 -1.50
CA LEU A 433 -10.02 -6.30 -1.29
C LEU A 433 -10.27 -6.87 0.11
N GLY A 434 -10.42 -6.01 1.13
CA GLY A 434 -10.73 -6.43 2.50
C GLY A 434 -12.15 -6.97 2.64
N PHE A 435 -13.12 -6.38 1.95
CA PHE A 435 -14.48 -6.89 1.82
C PHE A 435 -14.48 -8.26 1.16
N GLN A 436 -13.84 -8.38 0.00
CA GLN A 436 -13.78 -9.64 -0.74
C GLN A 436 -13.00 -10.73 0.00
N GLN A 437 -11.87 -10.38 0.62
CA GLN A 437 -11.11 -11.32 1.45
C GLN A 437 -11.96 -11.84 2.59
N ARG A 438 -12.64 -10.94 3.30
CA ARG A 438 -13.41 -11.33 4.48
C ARG A 438 -14.56 -12.23 4.11
N LEU A 439 -15.23 -12.10 2.97
CA LEU A 439 -16.48 -12.83 2.68
C LEU A 439 -16.30 -14.02 1.72
N PHE A 440 -15.34 -13.95 0.80
CA PHE A 440 -15.27 -14.89 -0.32
C PHE A 440 -13.92 -15.59 -0.45
N SER A 441 -12.86 -15.12 0.22
CA SER A 441 -11.53 -15.70 0.04
C SER A 441 -11.33 -17.00 0.80
N ARG A 442 -10.60 -17.92 0.17
CA ARG A 442 -10.07 -19.15 0.77
C ARG A 442 -8.95 -18.90 1.78
N PHE A 443 -8.33 -17.71 1.74
CA PHE A 443 -7.20 -17.37 2.59
C PHE A 443 -7.64 -17.12 4.04
N ARG A 444 -6.93 -17.73 4.99
CA ARG A 444 -7.05 -17.49 6.43
C ARG A 444 -5.71 -17.73 7.13
N ILE A 445 -5.56 -17.17 8.31
CA ILE A 445 -4.48 -17.58 9.22
C ILE A 445 -5.13 -18.48 10.27
N THR A 446 -4.78 -19.75 10.26
CA THR A 446 -5.28 -20.73 11.22
C THR A 446 -4.45 -20.71 12.49
N THR A 447 -5.10 -21.11 13.58
CA THR A 447 -4.49 -21.24 14.90
C THR A 447 -4.77 -22.64 15.43
N ASN A 448 -3.75 -23.28 16.01
CA ASN A 448 -3.94 -24.54 16.72
C ASN A 448 -4.39 -24.33 18.19
N GLY A 449 -4.45 -23.08 18.65
CA GLY A 449 -5.09 -22.66 19.90
C GLY A 449 -4.38 -23.11 21.18
N GLY A 450 -4.35 -24.41 21.43
CA GLY A 450 -3.87 -25.03 22.68
C GLY A 450 -2.37 -24.86 22.95
N GLN A 451 -1.59 -24.35 22.01
CA GLN A 451 -0.14 -24.12 22.19
C GLN A 451 0.21 -22.63 22.39
N CYS A 452 -0.80 -21.74 22.44
CA CYS A 452 -0.58 -20.31 22.61
C CYS A 452 -0.14 -19.96 24.04
N ILE A 453 1.10 -19.52 24.21
CA ILE A 453 1.67 -19.08 25.49
C ILE A 453 1.44 -17.57 25.79
N SER A 454 0.53 -16.92 25.07
CA SER A 454 0.13 -15.52 25.32
C SER A 454 1.24 -14.46 25.28
N CYS A 455 2.40 -14.75 24.67
CA CYS A 455 3.56 -13.86 24.64
C CYS A 455 3.37 -12.52 23.90
N GLY A 456 2.37 -12.40 23.02
CA GLY A 456 2.03 -11.14 22.35
C GLY A 456 2.88 -10.75 21.14
N ASN A 457 3.97 -11.45 20.82
CA ASN A 457 4.84 -11.14 19.67
C ASN A 457 4.06 -10.98 18.35
N CYS A 458 3.11 -11.87 18.09
CA CYS A 458 2.28 -11.84 16.89
C CYS A 458 1.45 -10.54 16.77
N SER A 459 0.91 -10.03 17.89
CA SER A 459 0.18 -8.76 17.92
C SER A 459 1.13 -7.58 17.78
N THR A 460 2.27 -7.61 18.48
CA THR A 460 3.28 -6.56 18.44
C THR A 460 3.76 -6.27 17.03
N TYR A 461 4.09 -7.32 16.26
CA TYR A 461 4.57 -7.17 14.88
C TYR A 461 3.45 -7.05 13.82
N CYS A 462 2.17 -7.07 14.23
CA CYS A 462 1.08 -6.84 13.31
C CYS A 462 0.97 -5.36 12.93
N GLU A 463 1.47 -5.04 11.74
CA GLU A 463 1.42 -3.69 11.16
C GLU A 463 0.02 -3.18 10.82
N MET A 464 -0.99 -4.06 10.79
CA MET A 464 -2.39 -3.68 10.60
C MET A 464 -3.10 -3.41 11.93
N GLY A 465 -2.40 -3.46 13.07
CA GLY A 465 -2.98 -3.19 14.39
C GLY A 465 -3.99 -4.25 14.85
N ILE A 466 -3.90 -5.48 14.33
CA ILE A 466 -4.76 -6.60 14.74
C ILE A 466 -4.18 -7.21 16.02
N ASP A 467 -5.00 -7.42 17.05
CA ASP A 467 -4.61 -8.20 18.22
C ASP A 467 -4.65 -9.69 17.92
N VAL A 468 -3.61 -10.16 17.22
CA VAL A 468 -3.45 -11.56 16.79
C VAL A 468 -3.42 -12.54 17.97
N ARG A 469 -2.84 -12.13 19.10
CA ARG A 469 -2.77 -12.93 20.33
C ARG A 469 -4.16 -13.34 20.80
N ALA A 470 -5.12 -12.41 20.78
CA ALA A 470 -6.49 -12.71 21.20
C ALA A 470 -7.14 -13.81 20.35
N TYR A 471 -6.91 -13.84 19.03
CA TYR A 471 -7.37 -14.93 18.16
C TYR A 471 -6.69 -16.25 18.50
N ALA A 472 -5.36 -16.21 18.67
CA ALA A 472 -4.58 -17.38 18.99
C ALA A 472 -5.01 -18.02 20.33
N GLN A 473 -5.29 -17.20 21.35
CA GLN A 473 -5.77 -17.63 22.66
C GLN A 473 -7.19 -18.23 22.63
N LYS A 474 -8.01 -17.84 21.64
CA LYS A 474 -9.39 -18.31 21.49
C LYS A 474 -9.55 -19.45 20.49
N GLY A 475 -8.52 -19.75 19.71
CA GLY A 475 -8.59 -20.80 18.67
C GLY A 475 -9.37 -20.37 17.45
N GLU A 476 -9.58 -19.06 17.33
CA GLU A 476 -10.30 -18.43 16.24
C GLU A 476 -9.36 -18.20 15.06
N ASN A 477 -9.79 -18.63 13.86
CA ASN A 477 -9.09 -18.28 12.64
C ASN A 477 -9.13 -16.76 12.41
N ILE A 478 -8.02 -16.20 11.93
CA ILE A 478 -7.93 -14.77 11.66
C ILE A 478 -8.45 -14.50 10.26
N VAL A 479 -9.75 -14.21 10.18
CA VAL A 479 -10.46 -13.84 8.95
C VAL A 479 -10.90 -12.38 9.06
N ARG A 480 -9.95 -11.46 8.83
CA ARG A 480 -10.15 -10.02 8.99
C ARG A 480 -9.96 -9.28 7.67
N SER A 481 -10.85 -8.30 7.40
CA SER A 481 -10.73 -7.40 6.24
C SER A 481 -9.44 -6.59 6.26
N SER A 482 -8.92 -6.24 7.45
CA SER A 482 -7.68 -5.49 7.60
C SER A 482 -6.42 -6.32 7.35
N CYS A 483 -6.44 -7.65 7.55
CA CYS A 483 -5.26 -8.51 7.44
C CYS A 483 -4.69 -8.54 6.01
N VAL A 484 -3.49 -8.02 5.79
CA VAL A 484 -2.82 -8.01 4.47
C VAL A 484 -2.16 -9.34 4.10
N GLY A 485 -2.14 -10.32 5.01
CA GLY A 485 -1.50 -11.62 4.77
C GLY A 485 0.03 -11.53 4.68
N CYS A 486 0.65 -10.61 5.44
CA CYS A 486 2.09 -10.39 5.43
C CYS A 486 2.90 -11.54 6.03
N GLY A 487 2.31 -12.46 6.80
CA GLY A 487 3.02 -13.66 7.29
C GLY A 487 3.83 -13.48 8.58
N ILE A 488 4.20 -12.25 8.93
CA ILE A 488 5.07 -11.96 10.07
C ILE A 488 4.53 -12.52 11.39
N CYS A 489 3.23 -12.42 11.66
CA CYS A 489 2.65 -12.96 12.89
C CYS A 489 2.88 -14.48 13.08
N SER A 490 2.89 -15.25 11.99
CA SER A 490 3.22 -16.67 11.99
C SER A 490 4.73 -16.88 12.19
N ALA A 491 5.54 -16.09 11.50
CA ALA A 491 6.98 -16.18 11.58
C ALA A 491 7.52 -15.85 13.00
N VAL A 492 6.93 -14.89 13.71
CA VAL A 492 7.38 -14.44 15.05
C VAL A 492 6.86 -15.32 16.19
N CYS A 493 5.99 -16.29 15.90
CA CYS A 493 5.40 -17.15 16.90
C CYS A 493 6.42 -18.21 17.37
N PRO A 494 6.92 -18.16 18.61
CA PRO A 494 7.94 -19.11 19.07
C PRO A 494 7.42 -20.54 19.20
N ARG A 495 6.09 -20.71 19.28
CA ARG A 495 5.42 -22.01 19.38
C ARG A 495 4.87 -22.52 18.06
N GLY A 496 4.96 -21.75 16.97
CA GLY A 496 4.42 -22.15 15.67
C GLY A 496 2.89 -22.31 15.63
N VAL A 497 2.17 -21.60 16.49
CA VAL A 497 0.69 -21.70 16.65
C VAL A 497 -0.07 -21.27 15.40
N LEU A 498 0.48 -20.31 14.65
CA LEU A 498 -0.20 -19.61 13.56
C LEU A 498 0.33 -20.09 12.22
N LYS A 499 -0.56 -20.37 11.27
CA LYS A 499 -0.20 -20.81 9.92
C LYS A 499 -1.03 -20.10 8.85
N LEU A 500 -0.39 -19.70 7.75
CA LEU A 500 -1.07 -19.12 6.59
C LEU A 500 -1.59 -20.25 5.71
N GLU A 501 -2.91 -20.30 5.49
CA GLU A 501 -3.56 -21.40 4.78
C GLU A 501 -4.61 -20.90 3.78
N ASN A 502 -4.85 -21.72 2.76
CA ASN A 502 -5.98 -21.59 1.85
C ASN A 502 -6.88 -22.81 2.07
N GLY A 503 -8.08 -22.61 2.62
CA GLY A 503 -8.99 -23.69 3.00
C GLY A 503 -10.37 -23.59 2.36
N PRO A 504 -11.27 -24.54 2.68
CA PRO A 504 -12.71 -24.43 2.38
C PRO A 504 -13.35 -23.23 3.11
N LEU A 505 -14.50 -22.77 2.60
CA LEU A 505 -15.16 -21.57 3.11
C LEU A 505 -16.06 -21.85 4.33
N GLU A 506 -16.47 -23.09 4.51
CA GLU A 506 -17.36 -23.54 5.58
C GLU A 506 -16.72 -23.33 6.96
N LYS A 507 -17.50 -22.81 7.91
CA LYS A 507 -17.11 -22.58 9.33
C LYS A 507 -15.78 -21.84 9.54
N ARG A 508 -15.34 -21.04 8.56
CA ARG A 508 -14.01 -20.41 8.61
C ARG A 508 -13.90 -19.23 9.59
N ILE A 509 -15.02 -18.63 9.99
CA ILE A 509 -15.11 -17.47 10.90
C ILE A 509 -15.47 -17.91 12.33
N ASP A 510 -15.91 -19.15 12.51
CA ASP A 510 -16.35 -19.64 13.81
C ASP A 510 -15.17 -19.85 14.75
N SER A 511 -15.37 -19.50 16.01
CA SER A 511 -14.48 -19.91 17.09
C SER A 511 -14.64 -21.40 17.28
N ASN A 512 -13.60 -22.19 17.03
CA ASN A 512 -13.49 -23.45 17.73
C ASN A 512 -13.37 -23.07 19.21
N GLU A 513 -14.34 -23.42 20.04
CA GLU A 513 -14.16 -23.36 21.49
C GLU A 513 -12.88 -24.14 21.81
N ILE A 514 -11.80 -23.44 22.14
CA ILE A 514 -10.62 -24.12 22.67
C ILE A 514 -11.08 -24.76 23.96
N LEU A 515 -10.94 -26.07 23.96
CA LEU A 515 -10.96 -26.97 25.10
C LEU A 515 -9.87 -26.53 26.10
N LEU A 516 -10.16 -25.50 26.89
CA LEU A 516 -9.45 -25.28 28.15
C LEU A 516 -9.80 -26.49 29.00
N GLY A 517 -8.83 -27.35 29.28
CA GLY A 517 -9.00 -28.72 29.78
C GLY A 517 -9.75 -28.90 31.10
N ASN A 518 -10.38 -27.86 31.65
CA ASN A 518 -11.22 -27.93 32.84
C ASN A 518 -12.73 -27.86 32.56
N ASP A 519 -13.19 -27.38 31.40
CA ASP A 519 -14.61 -27.09 31.15
C ASP A 519 -15.21 -27.89 29.97
N VAL A 520 -14.62 -29.05 29.64
CA VAL A 520 -15.08 -29.87 28.52
C VAL A 520 -16.00 -30.98 29.01
N ASP A 521 -17.29 -30.89 28.68
CA ASP A 521 -18.14 -32.07 28.66
C ASP A 521 -17.85 -32.87 27.39
N LEU A 522 -16.92 -33.83 27.49
CA LEU A 522 -16.50 -34.71 26.41
C LEU A 522 -17.68 -35.46 25.76
N MET A 523 -18.81 -35.61 26.45
CA MET A 523 -19.99 -36.30 25.93
C MET A 523 -20.66 -35.57 24.76
N LYS A 524 -20.48 -34.25 24.61
CA LYS A 524 -21.01 -33.50 23.46
C LYS A 524 -20.31 -33.79 22.14
N TYR A 525 -19.09 -34.33 22.17
CA TYR A 525 -18.29 -34.61 20.98
C TYR A 525 -18.25 -36.08 20.59
N VAL A 526 -18.59 -36.99 21.52
CA VAL A 526 -18.65 -38.44 21.27
C VAL A 526 -20.02 -38.87 20.71
N ASN A 527 -21.07 -38.09 20.97
CA ASN A 527 -22.45 -38.42 20.59
C ASN A 527 -22.96 -37.76 19.28
N ASN A 528 -22.07 -37.23 18.44
CA ASN A 528 -22.41 -36.70 17.11
C ASN A 528 -21.70 -37.47 16.00
#